data_AF-A0A374AI91-F1
#
_entry.id   AF-A0A374AI91-F1
#
_cell.length_a   1.000
_cell.length_b   1.000
_cell.length_c   1.000
_cell.angle_alpha   90.00
_cell.angle_beta   90.00
_cell.angle_gamma   90.00
#
_symmetry.space_group_name_H-M   'P 1'
#
loop_
_entity.id
_entity.type
_entity.pdbx_description
1 polymer ?
#
loop_
_entity_poly.entity_id
_entity_poly.type
_entity_poly.pdbx_seq_one_letter_code
_entity_poly.pdbx_strand_id
1 'polypeptide(L)' 'MTKNDFSLLFDSSYKKALEKYANKNAIETMFLNYADENGKIDSGSLAVMAIMTSLEMNKVVLKTVLSEVLEFDE' A
#
# COMPACT_ATOMS: atom_id res chain seq x y z
N MET A 1 22.40 -0.17 -10.00
CA MET A 1 21.17 0.40 -10.63
C MET A 1 21.38 1.89 -10.98
N THR A 2 20.85 2.40 -12.11
CA THR A 2 20.86 3.85 -12.39
C THR A 2 19.66 4.58 -11.74
N LYS A 3 19.70 5.91 -11.67
CA LYS A 3 18.56 6.71 -11.19
C LYS A 3 17.28 6.47 -12.00
N ASN A 4 17.41 6.30 -13.32
CA ASN A 4 16.25 6.05 -14.19
C ASN A 4 15.65 4.66 -13.94
N ASP A 5 16.49 3.65 -13.75
CA ASP A 5 16.03 2.29 -13.42
C ASP A 5 15.28 2.29 -12.07
N PHE A 6 15.79 3.03 -11.07
CA PHE A 6 15.11 3.21 -9.79
C PHE A 6 13.73 3.84 -9.96
N SER A 7 13.62 4.95 -10.71
CA SER A 7 12.34 5.63 -10.94
C SER A 7 11.34 4.70 -11.62
N LEU A 8 11.75 3.95 -12.66
CA LEU A 8 10.89 3.00 -13.33
C LEU A 8 10.43 1.86 -12.40
N LEU A 9 11.32 1.35 -11.57
CA LEU A 9 10.99 0.32 -10.58
C LEU A 9 10.02 0.83 -9.52
N PHE A 10 10.27 2.03 -9.00
CA PHE A 10 9.41 2.68 -8.01
C PHE A 10 8.00 2.90 -8.58
N ASP A 11 7.89 3.50 -9.76
CA ASP A 11 6.60 3.79 -10.40
C ASP A 11 5.82 2.51 -10.69
N SER A 12 6.49 1.47 -11.21
CA SER A 12 5.90 0.15 -11.44
C SER A 12 5.39 -0.48 -10.15
N SER A 13 6.19 -0.44 -9.08
CA SER A 13 5.83 -0.99 -7.76
C SER A 13 4.68 -0.22 -7.13
N TYR A 14 4.70 1.11 -7.22
CA TYR A 14 3.64 1.98 -6.72
C TYR A 14 2.32 1.73 -7.45
N LYS A 15 2.35 1.60 -8.78
CA LYS A 15 1.16 1.26 -9.57
C LYS A 15 0.56 -0.09 -9.16
N LYS A 16 1.38 -1.13 -9.01
CA LYS A 16 0.92 -2.45 -8.52
C LYS A 16 0.31 -2.38 -7.12
N ALA A 17 0.91 -1.58 -6.24
CA ALA A 17 0.38 -1.37 -4.91
C ALA A 17 -0.99 -0.66 -4.96
N LEU A 18 -1.15 0.38 -5.78
CA LEU A 18 -2.45 1.02 -6.02
C LEU A 18 -3.49 0.04 -6.56
N GLU A 19 -3.14 -0.79 -7.55
CA GLU A 19 -4.06 -1.80 -8.10
C GLU A 19 -4.51 -2.81 -7.03
N LYS A 20 -3.63 -3.15 -6.08
CA LYS A 20 -3.94 -4.06 -4.98
C LYS A 20 -4.82 -3.41 -3.90
N TYR A 21 -4.51 -2.19 -3.49
CA TYR A 21 -5.10 -1.56 -2.30
C TYR A 21 -6.21 -0.56 -2.60
N ALA A 22 -6.25 0.03 -3.80
CA ALA A 22 -7.21 1.06 -4.18
C ALA A 22 -8.25 0.57 -5.22
N ASN A 23 -8.35 -0.74 -5.47
CA ASN A 23 -9.45 -1.28 -6.27
C ASN A 23 -10.74 -1.39 -5.43
N LYS A 24 -11.88 -1.42 -6.12
CA LYS A 24 -13.22 -1.47 -5.51
C LYS A 24 -13.35 -2.56 -4.44
N ASN A 25 -13.00 -3.81 -4.77
CA ASN A 25 -13.20 -4.95 -3.86
C ASN A 25 -12.31 -4.84 -2.61
N ALA A 26 -11.08 -4.35 -2.78
CA ALA A 26 -10.16 -4.12 -1.68
C ALA A 26 -10.70 -3.03 -0.74
N ILE A 27 -11.18 -1.92 -1.29
CA ILE A 27 -11.78 -0.82 -0.53
C ILE A 27 -13.04 -1.28 0.20
N GLU A 28 -13.94 -2.02 -0.45
CA GLU A 28 -15.14 -2.59 0.19
C GLU A 28 -14.77 -3.53 1.35
N THR A 29 -13.78 -4.40 1.14
CA THR A 29 -13.28 -5.31 2.19
C THR A 29 -12.69 -4.53 3.36
N MET A 30 -11.95 -3.46 3.10
CA MET A 30 -11.43 -2.58 4.15
C MET A 30 -12.58 -1.95 4.93
N PHE A 31 -13.57 -1.36 4.26
CA PHE A 31 -14.72 -0.77 4.94
C PHE A 31 -15.45 -1.76 5.84
N LEU A 32 -15.63 -3.00 5.39
CA LEU A 32 -16.26 -4.05 6.20
C LEU A 32 -15.44 -4.42 7.44
N ASN A 33 -14.12 -4.42 7.36
CA ASN A 33 -13.24 -4.72 8.50
C ASN A 33 -13.23 -3.61 9.57
N TYR A 34 -13.62 -2.39 9.19
CA TYR A 34 -13.67 -1.22 10.09
C TYR A 34 -15.10 -0.80 10.44
N ALA A 35 -16.10 -1.55 9.99
CA ALA A 35 -17.48 -1.33 10.39
C ALA A 35 -17.75 -1.97 11.76
N ASP A 36 -18.61 -1.35 12.55
CA ASP A 36 -19.12 -1.94 13.79
C ASP A 36 -20.08 -3.11 13.53
N GLU A 37 -20.60 -3.71 14.61
CA GLU A 37 -21.58 -4.80 14.55
C GLU A 37 -22.89 -4.44 13.81
N ASN A 38 -23.16 -3.14 13.61
CA ASN A 38 -24.32 -2.62 12.89
C ASN A 38 -23.99 -2.18 11.46
N GLY A 39 -22.75 -2.41 10.99
CA GLY A 39 -22.30 -2.00 9.67
C GLY A 39 -22.02 -0.49 9.54
N LYS A 40 -21.90 0.25 10.65
CA LYS A 40 -21.57 1.68 10.63
C LYS A 40 -20.07 1.89 10.72
N ILE A 41 -19.58 2.89 9.99
CA ILE A 41 -18.18 3.30 10.01
C ILE A 41 -18.14 4.72 10.53
N ASP A 42 -17.53 4.91 11.69
CA ASP A 42 -17.29 6.26 12.23
C ASP A 42 -16.04 6.91 11.61
N SER A 43 -15.93 8.22 11.76
CA SER A 43 -14.81 9.00 11.20
C SER A 43 -13.44 8.59 11.75
N GLY A 44 -13.36 8.12 13.00
CA GLY A 44 -12.13 7.66 13.61
C GLY A 44 -11.68 6.34 13.00
N SER A 45 -12.59 5.38 12.87
CA SER A 45 -12.34 4.12 12.18
C SER A 45 -11.91 4.33 10.73
N LEU A 46 -12.54 5.28 10.02
CA LEU A 46 -12.14 5.66 8.66
C LEU A 46 -10.73 6.28 8.60
N ALA A 47 -10.38 7.15 9.56
CA ALA A 47 -9.06 7.75 9.63
C ALA A 47 -7.97 6.70 9.90
N VAL A 48 -8.23 5.77 10.83
CA VAL A 48 -7.32 4.65 11.11
C VAL A 48 -7.16 3.77 9.86
N MET A 49 -8.25 3.42 9.19
CA MET A 49 -8.21 2.66 7.94
C MET A 49 -7.32 3.35 6.90
N ALA A 50 -7.51 4.65 6.66
CA ALA A 50 -6.72 5.39 5.68
C ALA A 50 -5.21 5.40 6.01
N ILE A 51 -4.86 5.61 7.28
CA ILE A 51 -3.46 5.60 7.75
C ILE A 51 -2.85 4.21 7.60
N MET A 52 -3.55 3.17 8.06
CA MET A 52 -3.04 1.79 8.02
C MET A 52 -2.83 1.31 6.59
N THR A 53 -3.79 1.57 5.69
CA THR A 53 -3.66 1.22 4.28
C THR A 53 -2.51 1.97 3.60
N SER A 54 -2.32 3.26 3.92
CA SER A 54 -1.18 4.04 3.41
C SER A 54 0.15 3.45 3.87
N LEU A 55 0.26 3.07 5.16
CA LEU A 55 1.46 2.45 5.71
C LEU A 55 1.75 1.08 5.05
N GLU A 56 0.74 0.24 4.86
CA GLU A 56 0.91 -1.04 4.20
C GLU A 56 1.33 -0.89 2.74
N MET A 57 0.70 0.02 2.00
CA MET A 57 1.03 0.29 0.61
C MET A 57 2.48 0.77 0.48
N ASN A 58 2.89 1.75 1.29
CA ASN A 58 4.25 2.27 1.30
C ASN A 58 5.26 1.20 1.71
N LYS A 59 4.94 0.36 2.70
CA LYS A 59 5.81 -0.76 3.12
C LYS A 59 6.05 -1.73 1.97
N VAL A 60 5.02 -2.09 1.20
CA VAL A 60 5.14 -2.98 0.04
C VAL A 60 6.04 -2.36 -1.02
N VAL A 61 5.78 -1.10 -1.39
CA VAL A 61 6.56 -0.38 -2.41
C VAL A 61 8.02 -0.28 -2.00
N LEU A 62 8.30 0.18 -0.78
CA LEU A 62 9.66 0.31 -0.27
C LEU A 62 10.37 -1.03 -0.17
N LYS A 63 9.70 -2.09 0.29
CA LYS A 63 10.29 -3.42 0.35
C LYS A 63 10.69 -3.91 -1.03
N THR A 64 9.81 -3.79 -2.03
CA THR A 64 10.10 -4.21 -3.41
C THR A 64 11.27 -3.42 -3.98
N VAL A 65 11.25 -2.10 -3.84
CA VAL A 65 12.32 -1.24 -4.37
C VAL A 65 13.65 -1.53 -3.68
N LEU A 66 13.66 -1.63 -2.35
CA LEU A 66 14.89 -1.90 -1.60
C LEU A 66 15.44 -3.30 -1.85
N SER A 67 14.60 -4.33 -2.00
CA SER A 67 15.07 -5.69 -2.31
C SER A 67 15.78 -5.80 -3.66
N GLU A 68 15.49 -4.91 -4.61
CA GLU A 68 16.12 -4.87 -5.93
C GLU A 68 17.32 -3.88 -5.99
N VAL A 69 17.42 -2.97 -5.02
CA VAL A 69 18.47 -1.94 -4.94
C VAL A 69 19.59 -2.34 -3.99
N LEU A 70 19.29 -3.11 -2.94
CA LEU A 70 20.27 -3.62 -2.00
C LEU A 70 21.12 -4.70 -2.71
N GLU A 71 22.18 -4.26 -3.36
CA GLU A 71 23.36 -5.11 -3.56
C GLU A 71 23.90 -5.38 -2.14
N PHE A 72 23.76 -6.63 -1.67
CA PHE A 72 24.47 -7.05 -0.46
C PHE A 72 25.94 -7.16 -0.86
N ASP A 73 26.79 -6.29 -0.31
CA ASP A 73 28.24 -6.47 -0.39
C ASP A 73 28.56 -7.89 0.12
N GLU A 74 29.21 -8.71 -0.70
CA GLU A 74 29.76 -10.03 -0.31
C GLU A 74 30.86 -9.88 0.74
#